data_AF-A0A433JNW3-F1
#
_entry.id   AF-A0A433JNW3-F1
#
_cell.length_a   1.000
_cell.length_b   1.000
_cell.length_c   1.000
_cell.angle_alpha   90.00
_cell.angle_beta   90.00
_cell.angle_gamma   90.00
#
_symmetry.space_group_name_H-M   'P 1'
#
loop_
_entity.id
_entity.type
_entity.pdbx_description
1 polymer ?
#
loop_
_entity_poly.entity_id
_entity_poly.type
_entity_poly.pdbx_seq_one_letter_code
_entity_poly.pdbx_strand_id
1 'polypeptide(L)'
;MIALIDDEATWVCVMKADRILGLLPAHQIAHLGDAFPWAVTDSDVAVARTHLIGPRVRAIEVGRRLARLAEDEDARLAVDPLSDTA
;
A
#
# COMPACT_ATOMS: atom_id res chain seq x y z
N MET A 1 -16.92 21.05 -3.36
CA MET A 1 -16.01 20.52 -2.33
C MET A 1 -15.35 19.27 -2.89
N ILE A 2 -14.40 19.42 -3.82
CA ILE A 2 -13.80 18.29 -4.57
C ILE A 2 -12.26 18.30 -4.49
N ALA A 3 -11.60 19.44 -4.29
CA ALA A 3 -10.14 19.51 -4.37
C ALA A 3 -9.35 19.05 -3.12
N LEU A 4 -9.91 19.14 -1.90
CA LEU A 4 -9.13 18.88 -0.68
C LEU A 4 -8.87 17.39 -0.41
N ILE A 5 -9.80 16.52 -0.81
CA ILE A 5 -9.68 15.06 -0.62
C ILE A 5 -8.65 14.48 -1.60
N ASP A 6 -8.62 15.02 -2.82
CA ASP A 6 -7.68 14.59 -3.86
C ASP A 6 -6.23 14.88 -3.45
N ASP A 7 -5.97 15.99 -2.74
CA ASP A 7 -4.63 16.39 -2.30
C ASP A 7 -4.07 15.45 -1.22
N GLU A 8 -4.86 15.10 -0.19
CA GLU A 8 -4.43 14.20 0.88
C GLU A 8 -4.25 12.77 0.35
N ALA A 9 -5.22 12.26 -0.42
CA ALA A 9 -5.14 10.92 -0.99
C ALA A 9 -3.95 10.78 -1.96
N THR A 10 -3.69 11.82 -2.76
CA THR A 10 -2.52 11.87 -3.64
C THR A 10 -1.23 11.88 -2.83
N TRP A 11 -1.15 12.70 -1.77
CA TRP A 11 0.02 12.74 -0.90
C TRP A 11 0.30 11.37 -0.25
N VAL A 12 -0.74 10.71 0.27
CA VAL A 12 -0.62 9.35 0.83
C VAL A 12 -0.09 8.37 -0.22
N CYS A 13 -0.63 8.41 -1.45
CA CYS A 13 -0.15 7.59 -2.56
C CYS A 13 1.31 7.88 -2.92
N VAL A 14 1.76 9.13 -2.91
CA VAL A 14 3.18 9.47 -3.13
C VAL A 14 4.05 8.85 -2.05
N MET A 15 3.70 8.99 -0.77
CA MET A 15 4.47 8.42 0.35
C MET A 15 4.57 6.90 0.26
N LYS A 16 3.47 6.21 -0.05
CA LYS A 16 3.45 4.76 -0.29
C LYS A 16 4.37 4.38 -1.45
N ALA A 17 4.23 5.05 -2.59
CA ALA A 17 5.02 4.77 -3.78
C ALA A 17 6.52 4.98 -3.54
N ASP A 18 6.90 6.09 -2.90
CA ASP A 18 8.30 6.39 -2.61
C ASP A 18 8.90 5.43 -1.59
N ARG A 19 8.11 4.93 -0.62
CA ARG A 19 8.56 3.86 0.26
C ARG A 19 8.83 2.57 -0.50
N ILE A 20 7.92 2.16 -1.40
CA ILE A 20 8.07 0.95 -2.22
C ILE A 20 9.28 1.05 -3.14
N LEU A 21 9.52 2.23 -3.72
CA LEU A 21 10.66 2.49 -4.60
C LEU A 21 11.99 2.69 -3.85
N GLY A 22 11.99 2.69 -2.52
CA GLY A 22 13.19 2.97 -1.71
C GLY A 22 13.67 4.42 -1.81
N LEU A 23 12.81 5.33 -2.23
CA LEU A 23 13.10 6.77 -2.36
C LEU A 23 12.73 7.57 -1.11
N LEU A 24 11.89 7.01 -0.24
CA LEU A 24 11.46 7.67 0.98
C LEU A 24 12.54 7.55 2.08
N PRO A 25 13.08 8.67 2.59
CA PRO A 25 14.13 8.63 3.62
C PRO A 25 13.68 7.95 4.92
N ALA A 26 14.59 7.25 5.58
CA ALA A 26 14.31 6.51 6.82
C ALA A 26 13.75 7.39 7.95
N HIS A 27 14.23 8.63 8.10
CA HIS A 27 13.72 9.57 9.11
C HIS A 27 12.26 9.97 8.83
N GLN A 28 11.87 10.06 7.56
CA GLN A 28 10.50 10.37 7.16
C GLN A 28 9.58 9.18 7.38
N ILE A 29 10.06 7.96 7.12
CA ILE A 29 9.35 6.72 7.48
C ILE A 29 9.10 6.68 9.00
N ALA A 30 10.13 6.97 9.80
CA ALA A 30 10.00 6.99 11.26
C ALA A 30 9.03 8.06 11.76
N HIS A 31 9.03 9.25 11.14
CA HIS A 31 8.10 10.32 11.49
C HIS A 31 6.63 9.97 11.22
N LEU A 32 6.36 9.32 10.08
CA LEU A 32 5.02 8.85 9.73
C LEU A 32 4.57 7.68 10.60
N GLY A 33 5.50 6.80 10.99
CA GLY A 33 5.28 5.71 11.92
C GLY A 33 4.30 4.65 11.42
N ASP A 34 3.89 3.77 12.33
CA ASP A 34 3.02 2.62 12.03
C ASP A 34 1.54 3.01 11.86
N ALA A 35 1.15 4.18 12.36
CA ALA A 35 -0.19 4.71 12.18
C ALA A 35 -0.46 5.19 10.74
N PHE A 36 0.60 5.45 9.97
CA PHE A 36 0.45 5.76 8.56
C PHE A 36 -0.02 4.51 7.79
N PRO A 37 -1.01 4.62 6.89
CA PRO A 37 -1.68 3.46 6.31
C PRO A 37 -0.83 2.79 5.22
N TRP A 38 0.33 2.22 5.54
CA TRP A 38 1.31 1.72 4.56
C TRP A 38 0.78 0.65 3.59
N ALA A 39 -0.25 -0.09 3.98
CA ALA A 39 -0.89 -1.07 3.11
C ALA A 39 -1.48 -0.39 1.86
N VAL A 40 -1.21 -0.98 0.70
CA VAL A 40 -1.76 -0.50 -0.57
C VAL A 40 -3.13 -1.14 -0.80
N THR A 41 -4.12 -0.31 -1.07
CA THR A 41 -5.52 -0.66 -1.30
C THR A 41 -5.92 -0.43 -2.76
N ASP A 42 -7.10 -0.91 -3.15
CA ASP A 42 -7.63 -0.65 -4.49
C ASP A 42 -7.96 0.83 -4.72
N SER A 43 -8.28 1.57 -3.65
CA SER A 43 -8.47 3.02 -3.71
C SER A 43 -7.17 3.75 -4.05
N ASP A 44 -6.04 3.30 -3.49
CA ASP A 44 -4.72 3.86 -3.82
C ASP A 44 -4.39 3.65 -5.30
N VAL A 45 -4.77 2.50 -5.88
CA VAL A 45 -4.58 2.23 -7.32
C VAL A 45 -5.39 3.21 -8.18
N ALA A 46 -6.63 3.49 -7.80
CA ALA A 46 -7.48 4.45 -8.51
C ALA A 46 -6.89 5.87 -8.45
N VAL A 47 -6.46 6.31 -7.26
CA VAL A 47 -5.80 7.61 -7.06
C VAL A 47 -4.50 7.69 -7.85
N ALA A 48 -3.65 6.65 -7.79
CA ALA A 48 -2.38 6.63 -8.48
C ALA A 48 -2.53 6.74 -10.00
N ARG A 49 -3.51 6.05 -10.60
CA ARG A 49 -3.78 6.11 -12.04
C ARG A 49 -4.25 7.48 -12.51
N THR A 50 -4.94 8.21 -11.65
CA THR A 50 -5.49 9.53 -11.96
C THR A 50 -4.47 10.65 -11.70
N HIS A 51 -3.67 10.54 -10.64
CA HIS A 51 -2.88 11.67 -10.11
C HIS A 51 -1.36 11.46 -10.09
N LEU A 52 -0.86 10.23 -10.23
CA LEU A 52 0.58 9.95 -10.22
C LEU A 52 1.12 9.71 -11.63
N ILE A 53 2.45 9.80 -11.76
CA ILE A 53 3.15 9.70 -13.05
C ILE A 53 4.25 8.64 -12.97
N GLY A 54 4.36 7.85 -14.04
CA GLY A 54 5.52 7.01 -14.32
C GLY A 54 5.75 5.91 -13.27
N PRO A 55 6.99 5.76 -12.73
CA PRO A 55 7.34 4.67 -11.83
C PRO A 55 6.46 4.56 -10.58
N ARG A 56 5.93 5.68 -10.07
CA ARG A 56 5.09 5.69 -8.88
C ARG A 56 3.75 4.98 -9.08
N VAL A 57 3.15 5.08 -10.27
CA VAL A 57 1.93 4.33 -10.61
C VAL A 57 2.19 2.83 -10.54
N ARG A 58 3.30 2.38 -11.15
CA ARG A 58 3.69 0.97 -11.16
C ARG A 58 4.02 0.44 -9.77
N ALA A 59 4.68 1.26 -8.95
CA ALA A 59 4.97 0.91 -7.55
C ALA A 59 3.68 0.61 -6.78
N ILE A 60 2.64 1.45 -6.92
CA ILE A 60 1.34 1.23 -6.28
C ILE A 60 0.65 -0.02 -6.83
N GLU A 61 0.64 -0.24 -8.15
CA GLU A 61 0.04 -1.44 -8.73
C GLU A 61 0.72 -2.74 -8.25
N VAL A 62 2.05 -2.76 -8.18
CA VAL A 62 2.82 -3.90 -7.64
C VAL A 62 2.57 -4.06 -6.15
N GLY A 63 2.59 -2.96 -5.40
CA GLY A 63 2.29 -2.96 -3.97
C GLY A 63 0.91 -3.56 -3.67
N ARG A 64 -0.11 -3.23 -4.47
CA ARG A 64 -1.45 -3.83 -4.29
C ARG A 64 -1.44 -5.32 -4.61
N ARG A 65 -0.72 -5.74 -5.65
CA ARG A 65 -0.61 -7.16 -6.00
C ARG A 65 0.05 -7.96 -4.86
N LEU A 66 1.10 -7.42 -4.25
CA LEU A 66 1.76 -8.05 -3.10
C LEU A 66 0.84 -8.11 -1.89
N ALA A 67 0.09 -7.04 -1.61
CA ALA A 67 -0.89 -7.02 -0.52
C ALA A 67 -1.95 -8.12 -0.69
N ARG A 68 -2.50 -8.29 -1.90
CA ARG A 68 -3.47 -9.37 -2.18
C ARG A 68 -2.87 -10.76 -1.99
N LEU A 69 -1.62 -10.97 -2.41
CA LEU A 69 -0.94 -12.26 -2.21
C LEU A 69 -0.75 -12.58 -0.72
N ALA A 70 -0.43 -11.57 0.10
CA ALA A 70 -0.33 -11.73 1.55
C ALA A 70 -1.71 -11.99 2.19
N GLU A 71 -2.75 -11.25 1.78
CA GLU A 71 -4.13 -11.48 2.21
C GLU A 71 -4.59 -12.93 1.90
N ASP A 72 -4.27 -13.44 0.71
CA ASP A 72 -4.57 -14.82 0.30
C ASP A 72 -3.79 -15.86 1.12
N GLU A 73 -2.52 -15.59 1.45
CA GLU A 73 -1.68 -16.46 2.28
C GLU A 73 -2.21 -16.54 3.71
N ASP A 74 -2.52 -15.40 4.32
CA ASP A 74 -3.11 -15.32 5.65
C ASP A 74 -4.45 -16.06 5.71
N ALA A 75 -5.29 -15.91 4.69
CA ALA A 75 -6.57 -16.63 4.59
C ALA A 75 -6.37 -18.15 4.50
N ARG A 76 -5.33 -18.63 3.79
CA ARG A 76 -5.02 -20.05 3.70
C ARG A 76 -4.53 -20.62 5.04
N LEU A 77 -3.68 -19.88 5.75
CA LEU A 77 -3.18 -20.28 7.07
C LEU A 77 -4.29 -20.29 8.13
N ALA A 78 -5.26 -19.37 8.04
CA ALA A 78 -6.40 -19.33 8.95
C ALA A 78 -7.41 -20.48 8.74
N VAL A 79 -7.45 -21.08 7.54
CA VAL A 79 -8.39 -22.14 7.17
C VAL A 79 -7.87 -23.54 7.50
N ASP A 80 -6.59 -23.73 7.82
CA ASP A 80 -6.03 -25.05 8.17
C ASP A 80 -6.19 -25.35 9.68
N PRO A 81 -7.18 -26.17 10.10
CA PRO A 81 -7.41 -26.54 11.49
C PRO A 81 -6.75 -27.88 11.84
N LEU A 82 -5.92 -28.47 10.95
CA LEU A 82 -5.50 -29.87 11.00
C LEU A 82 -4.02 -30.11 11.31
N SER A 83 -3.30 -29.11 11.83
CA SER A 83 -2.00 -29.35 12.47
C SER A 83 -2.12 -30.03 13.86
N ASP A 84 -3.31 -30.47 14.27
CA ASP A 84 -3.57 -31.15 15.56
C ASP A 84 -3.73 -32.68 15.41
N THR A 85 -3.23 -33.28 14.32
CA THR A 85 -3.14 -34.75 14.20
C THR A 85 -1.78 -35.21 13.67
N ALA A 86 -0.79 -35.26 14.56
CA ALA A 86 0.37 -36.13 14.43
C ALA A 86 0.96 -36.45 15.82
#